data_AF-A0AAV4V314-F1
#
_entry.id   AF-A0AAV4V314-F1
#
_cell.length_a   1.000
_cell.length_b   1.000
_cell.length_c   1.000
_cell.angle_alpha   90.00
_cell.angle_beta   90.00
_cell.angle_gamma   90.00
#
_symmetry.space_group_name_H-M   'P 1'
#
loop_
_entity.id
_entity.type
_entity.pdbx_description
1 polymer ?
#
loop_
_entity_poly.entity_id
_entity_poly.type
_entity_poly.pdbx_seq_one_letter_code
_entity_poly.pdbx_strand_id
1 'polypeptide(L)'
;MSKALILEQEKHALRRKLDSVRNTEKEKAQLLQELTEQNHRLTAQLKQTARTEEQLQAQLQTLREQFNVRRSNLHDHVSQLEGLREEINVLEGRKADLGQRIHALTDERENLNLSLEESGDRIILLQRQNREQEQKIRSQQQDLEDLRQTNSQLQAKLDIILRRSPNGNSSLLDEIEMSAPSSMEDDASRVQNHLPDDDIECDDLVLPFSGLFPEGDENMKHLAQEVIDIYHQLRRLCLELRRRRDNVSVDSGISSTTPEEMQAQQVRVGMFSNLLQDFRTLIEDLLAQGPDTPCLACQSVAEDTENLKRLQTELQEKTDCLKEKNEEISKLGTKLTIQDTELAALREERDHLRQDVDSSAWAKDEIVKKAWTMRDQAVARKNTVEIELAKTRIELMHINSQLMEAIQQKVELSQQLDQWQLDMQALLDEQMKKKLKNYEEGEERRPSRQSQKLKHSNVNSKGKLFKLFR
;
A
#
# COMPACT_ATOMS: atom_id res chain seq x y z
N MET A 1 76.80 63.41 -116.66
CA MET A 1 75.35 63.14 -116.56
C MET A 1 75.04 61.80 -115.88
N SER A 2 75.36 60.63 -116.45
CA SER A 2 74.98 59.29 -115.93
C SER A 2 74.93 59.13 -114.39
N LYS A 3 76.01 59.43 -113.64
CA LYS A 3 76.05 59.31 -112.17
C LYS A 3 74.93 60.07 -111.43
N ALA A 4 74.49 61.22 -111.93
CA ALA A 4 73.42 61.99 -111.28
C ALA A 4 72.06 61.30 -111.45
N LEU A 5 71.79 60.75 -112.64
CA LEU A 5 70.57 59.98 -112.92
C LEU A 5 70.48 58.72 -112.05
N ILE A 6 71.62 58.04 -111.84
CA ILE A 6 71.72 56.86 -110.97
C ILE A 6 71.42 57.24 -109.51
N LEU A 7 72.07 58.28 -108.98
CA LEU A 7 71.81 58.77 -107.61
C LEU A 7 70.35 59.21 -107.41
N GLU A 8 69.71 59.77 -108.43
CA GLU A 8 68.29 60.16 -108.37
C GLU A 8 67.36 58.93 -108.41
N GLN A 9 67.67 57.93 -109.24
CA GLN A 9 66.96 56.63 -109.25
C GLN A 9 67.11 55.90 -107.91
N GLU A 10 68.31 55.86 -107.33
CA GLU A 10 68.59 55.29 -106.01
C GLU A 10 67.82 56.04 -104.91
N LYS A 11 67.81 57.38 -104.93
CA LYS A 11 67.04 58.23 -104.02
C LYS A 11 65.53 57.99 -104.12
N HIS A 12 65.00 57.77 -105.33
CA HIS A 12 63.60 57.37 -105.54
C HIS A 12 63.31 55.94 -105.07
N ALA A 13 64.23 55.00 -105.28
CA ALA A 13 64.11 53.62 -104.79
C ALA A 13 64.15 53.55 -103.25
N LEU A 14 65.05 54.31 -102.61
CA LEU A 14 65.13 54.45 -101.15
C LEU A 14 63.88 55.08 -100.55
N ARG A 15 63.30 56.12 -101.19
CA ARG A 15 62.01 56.68 -100.79
C ARG A 15 60.89 55.65 -100.85
N ARG A 16 60.74 54.93 -101.98
CA ARG A 16 59.75 53.84 -102.12
C ARG A 16 59.93 52.74 -101.06
N LYS A 17 61.17 52.37 -100.73
CA LYS A 17 61.46 51.41 -99.64
C LYS A 17 61.07 51.96 -98.27
N LEU A 18 61.39 53.22 -97.96
CA LEU A 18 61.01 53.87 -96.70
C LEU A 18 59.50 53.97 -96.53
N ASP A 19 58.78 54.38 -97.57
CA ASP A 19 57.31 54.52 -97.52
C ASP A 19 56.60 53.16 -97.50
N SER A 20 57.19 52.13 -98.13
CA SER A 20 56.75 50.73 -97.97
C SER A 20 56.94 50.23 -96.54
N VAL A 21 58.12 50.42 -95.93
CA VAL A 21 58.38 50.05 -94.53
C VAL A 21 57.38 50.74 -93.60
N ARG A 22 57.20 52.06 -93.73
CA ARG A 22 56.22 52.86 -92.96
C ARG A 22 54.79 52.37 -93.09
N ASN A 23 54.38 51.85 -94.24
CA ASN A 23 53.05 51.27 -94.38
C ASN A 23 52.96 49.92 -93.66
N THR A 24 53.96 49.04 -93.78
CA THR A 24 53.98 47.79 -92.97
C THR A 24 54.07 48.05 -91.47
N GLU A 25 54.68 49.16 -91.04
CA GLU A 25 54.72 49.58 -89.63
C GLU A 25 53.35 50.05 -89.13
N LYS A 26 52.59 50.79 -89.96
CA LYS A 26 51.18 51.15 -89.66
C LYS A 26 50.28 49.92 -89.60
N GLU A 27 50.40 49.02 -90.57
CA GLU A 27 49.63 47.78 -90.62
C GLU A 27 49.92 46.91 -89.39
N LYS A 28 51.19 46.77 -88.99
CA LYS A 28 51.58 46.10 -87.73
C LYS A 28 51.01 46.81 -86.50
N ALA A 29 51.05 48.15 -86.45
CA ALA A 29 50.50 48.92 -85.34
C ALA A 29 48.97 48.76 -85.23
N GLN A 30 48.26 48.72 -86.36
CA GLN A 30 46.82 48.46 -86.42
C GLN A 30 46.49 47.04 -85.94
N LEU A 31 47.19 46.02 -86.45
CA LEU A 31 47.01 44.62 -85.99
C LEU A 31 47.36 44.44 -84.50
N LEU A 32 48.36 45.15 -83.97
CA LEU A 32 48.67 45.17 -82.54
C LEU A 32 47.57 45.87 -81.73
N GLN A 33 46.99 46.98 -82.22
CA GLN A 33 45.85 47.62 -81.57
C GLN A 33 44.64 46.66 -81.55
N GLU A 34 44.25 46.09 -82.69
CA GLU A 34 43.14 45.14 -82.78
C GLU A 34 43.35 43.93 -81.85
N LEU A 35 44.56 43.37 -81.80
CA LEU A 35 44.89 42.25 -80.93
C LEU A 35 44.86 42.65 -79.44
N THR A 36 45.31 43.85 -79.08
CA THR A 36 45.23 44.33 -77.69
C THR A 36 43.79 44.64 -77.27
N GLU A 37 42.97 45.21 -78.15
CA GLU A 37 41.54 45.39 -77.93
C GLU A 37 40.80 44.05 -77.78
N GLN A 38 41.09 43.06 -78.64
CA GLN A 38 40.51 41.71 -78.53
C GLN A 38 40.90 41.04 -77.20
N ASN A 39 42.18 41.08 -76.82
CA ASN A 39 42.63 40.56 -75.53
C ASN A 39 41.98 41.30 -74.34
N HIS A 40 41.77 42.62 -74.43
CA HIS A 40 41.09 43.38 -73.39
C HIS A 40 39.60 43.00 -73.28
N ARG A 41 38.91 42.83 -74.42
CA ARG A 41 37.50 42.37 -74.47
C ARG A 41 37.35 40.96 -73.90
N LEU A 42 38.23 40.02 -74.28
CA LEU A 42 38.26 38.66 -73.72
C LEU A 42 38.57 38.67 -72.22
N THR A 43 39.52 39.48 -71.76
CA THR A 43 39.83 39.64 -70.34
C THR A 43 38.64 40.21 -69.54
N ALA A 44 37.90 41.16 -70.12
CA ALA A 44 36.69 41.71 -69.51
C ALA A 44 35.57 40.65 -69.43
N GLN A 45 35.37 39.87 -70.49
CA GLN A 45 34.42 38.75 -70.50
C GLN A 45 34.77 37.68 -69.47
N LEU A 46 36.04 37.24 -69.39
CA LEU A 46 36.50 36.27 -68.39
C LEU A 46 36.31 36.77 -66.94
N LYS A 47 36.55 38.07 -66.69
CA LYS A 47 36.27 38.69 -65.39
C LYS A 47 34.76 38.79 -65.10
N GLN A 48 33.92 38.93 -66.11
CA GLN A 48 32.48 38.91 -65.95
C GLN A 48 31.96 37.50 -65.66
N THR A 49 32.44 36.48 -66.40
CA THR A 49 32.03 35.09 -66.18
C THR A 49 32.48 34.58 -64.81
N ALA A 50 33.71 34.90 -64.38
CA ALA A 50 34.19 34.56 -63.04
C ALA A 50 33.30 35.16 -61.93
N ARG A 51 32.93 36.44 -62.03
CA ARG A 51 32.01 37.09 -61.08
C ARG A 51 30.63 36.44 -61.06
N THR A 52 30.08 36.04 -62.21
CA THR A 52 28.80 35.32 -62.23
C THR A 52 28.93 33.91 -61.68
N GLU A 53 30.09 33.25 -61.83
CA GLU A 53 30.36 31.95 -61.22
C GLU A 53 30.46 32.06 -59.70
N GLU A 54 31.24 33.02 -59.17
CA GLU A 54 31.32 33.35 -57.73
C GLU A 54 29.92 33.60 -57.13
N GLN A 55 29.07 34.37 -57.82
CA GLN A 55 27.69 34.64 -57.41
C GLN A 55 26.83 33.36 -57.39
N LEU A 56 26.94 32.50 -58.40
CA LEU A 56 26.20 31.22 -58.46
C LEU A 56 26.71 30.23 -57.41
N GLN A 57 28.02 30.17 -57.16
CA GLN A 57 28.60 29.36 -56.09
C GLN A 57 28.10 29.81 -54.70
N ALA A 58 28.05 31.12 -54.43
CA ALA A 58 27.50 31.66 -53.18
C ALA A 58 26.00 31.37 -53.02
N GLN A 59 25.21 31.45 -54.10
CA GLN A 59 23.79 31.05 -54.09
C GLN A 59 23.62 29.54 -53.82
N LEU A 60 24.44 28.69 -54.46
CA LEU A 60 24.43 27.25 -54.23
C LEU A 60 24.84 26.88 -52.79
N GLN A 61 25.80 27.59 -52.19
CA GLN A 61 26.15 27.42 -50.78
C GLN A 61 24.99 27.82 -49.87
N THR A 62 24.40 29.01 -50.07
CA THR A 62 23.23 29.49 -49.31
C THR A 62 22.07 28.49 -49.39
N LEU A 63 21.80 27.91 -50.57
CA LEU A 63 20.79 26.87 -50.77
C LEU A 63 21.13 25.57 -50.02
N ARG A 64 22.39 25.11 -50.05
CA ARG A 64 22.84 23.93 -49.29
C ARG A 64 22.70 24.12 -47.78
N GLU A 65 22.97 25.32 -47.27
CA GLU A 65 22.78 25.69 -45.87
C GLU A 65 21.29 25.68 -45.50
N GLN A 66 20.43 26.30 -46.31
CA GLN A 66 18.97 26.24 -46.13
C GLN A 66 18.43 24.80 -46.16
N PHE A 67 18.91 23.94 -47.07
CA PHE A 67 18.52 22.53 -47.12
C PHE A 67 19.00 21.75 -45.89
N ASN A 68 20.19 22.03 -45.37
CA ASN A 68 20.67 21.41 -44.13
C ASN A 68 19.84 21.82 -42.91
N VAL A 69 19.49 23.10 -42.77
CA VAL A 69 18.60 23.57 -41.67
C VAL A 69 17.20 22.97 -41.80
N ARG A 70 16.63 22.91 -43.02
CA ARG A 70 15.35 22.22 -43.23
C ARG A 70 15.42 20.72 -42.88
N ARG A 71 16.57 20.07 -43.12
CA ARG A 71 16.82 18.66 -42.80
C ARG A 71 17.01 18.42 -41.30
N SER A 72 17.69 19.30 -40.57
CA SER A 72 17.76 19.20 -39.10
C SER A 72 16.39 19.39 -38.47
N ASN A 73 15.69 20.47 -38.82
CA ASN A 73 14.37 20.76 -38.25
C ASN A 73 13.37 19.64 -38.52
N LEU A 74 13.41 19.03 -39.72
CA LEU A 74 12.60 17.84 -40.03
C LEU A 74 12.96 16.64 -39.15
N HIS A 75 14.25 16.40 -38.89
CA HIS A 75 14.70 15.33 -38.00
C HIS A 75 14.27 15.58 -36.54
N ASP A 76 14.37 16.82 -36.07
CA ASP A 76 13.91 17.23 -34.74
C ASP A 76 12.39 17.02 -34.59
N HIS A 77 11.61 17.37 -35.62
CA HIS A 77 10.17 17.11 -35.65
C HIS A 77 9.82 15.61 -35.72
N VAL A 78 10.61 14.80 -36.45
CA VAL A 78 10.43 13.34 -36.46
C VAL A 78 10.70 12.76 -35.06
N SER A 79 11.79 13.15 -34.40
CA SER A 79 12.11 12.71 -33.04
C SER A 79 11.06 13.16 -32.02
N GLN A 80 10.50 14.36 -32.15
CA GLN A 80 9.36 14.82 -31.34
C GLN A 80 8.10 13.95 -31.57
N LEU A 81 7.83 13.54 -32.81
CA LEU A 81 6.72 12.64 -33.13
C LEU A 81 6.95 11.20 -32.67
N GLU A 82 8.21 10.74 -32.62
CA GLU A 82 8.60 9.44 -32.06
C GLU A 82 8.39 9.43 -30.54
N GLY A 83 8.90 10.43 -29.81
CA GLY A 83 8.65 10.55 -28.36
C GLY A 83 7.17 10.69 -28.00
N LEU A 84 6.37 11.42 -28.79
CA LEU A 84 4.91 11.48 -28.59
C LEU A 84 4.21 10.14 -28.88
N ARG A 85 4.71 9.32 -29.80
CA ARG A 85 4.20 7.95 -30.01
C ARG A 85 4.54 7.05 -28.83
N GLU A 86 5.74 7.17 -28.26
CA GLU A 86 6.13 6.44 -27.06
C GLU A 86 5.28 6.83 -25.84
N GLU A 87 5.02 8.13 -25.62
CA GLU A 87 4.08 8.60 -24.59
C GLU A 87 2.67 8.01 -24.80
N ILE A 88 2.16 7.98 -26.03
CA ILE A 88 0.86 7.38 -26.36
C ILE A 88 0.87 5.88 -26.05
N ASN A 89 1.87 5.12 -26.51
CA ASN A 89 1.97 3.68 -26.27
C ASN A 89 1.98 3.34 -24.76
N VAL A 90 2.69 4.13 -23.94
CA VAL A 90 2.74 3.95 -22.48
C VAL A 90 1.39 4.28 -21.83
N LEU A 91 0.67 5.29 -22.32
CA LEU A 91 -0.67 5.62 -21.85
C LEU A 91 -1.72 4.58 -22.28
N GLU A 92 -1.59 4.00 -23.46
CA GLU A 92 -2.45 2.90 -23.93
C GLU A 92 -2.22 1.61 -23.14
N GLY A 93 -0.97 1.28 -22.81
CA GLY A 93 -0.65 0.18 -21.87
C GLY A 93 -1.32 0.37 -20.51
N ARG A 94 -1.08 1.53 -19.86
CA ARG A 94 -1.72 1.86 -18.57
C ARG A 94 -3.24 1.84 -18.62
N LYS A 95 -3.84 2.24 -19.75
CA LYS A 95 -5.30 2.18 -19.98
C LYS A 95 -5.78 0.72 -20.08
N ALA A 96 -5.00 -0.17 -20.71
CA ALA A 96 -5.31 -1.60 -20.73
C ALA A 96 -5.21 -2.23 -19.33
N ASP A 97 -4.16 -1.91 -18.57
CA ASP A 97 -3.96 -2.41 -17.20
C ASP A 97 -5.11 -1.98 -16.27
N LEU A 98 -5.49 -0.70 -16.31
CA LEU A 98 -6.65 -0.17 -15.59
C LEU A 98 -7.95 -0.81 -16.07
N GLY A 99 -8.09 -1.06 -17.37
CA GLY A 99 -9.22 -1.78 -17.95
C GLY A 99 -9.36 -3.20 -17.38
N GLN A 100 -8.26 -3.97 -17.35
CA GLN A 100 -8.24 -5.31 -16.76
C GLN A 100 -8.59 -5.29 -15.27
N ARG A 101 -8.03 -4.35 -14.50
CA ARG A 101 -8.31 -4.23 -13.06
C ARG A 101 -9.76 -3.82 -12.77
N ILE A 102 -10.39 -3.02 -13.64
CA ILE A 102 -11.82 -2.70 -13.55
C ILE A 102 -12.69 -3.94 -13.82
N HIS A 103 -12.33 -4.79 -14.80
CA HIS A 103 -13.05 -6.04 -15.05
C HIS A 103 -12.92 -6.98 -13.85
N ALA A 104 -11.71 -7.25 -13.35
CA ALA A 104 -11.50 -8.10 -12.18
C ALA A 104 -12.32 -7.65 -10.94
N LEU A 105 -12.33 -6.34 -10.63
CA LEU A 105 -13.16 -5.79 -9.55
C LEU A 105 -14.67 -5.87 -9.82
N THR A 106 -15.08 -5.91 -11.10
CA THR A 106 -16.48 -6.10 -11.50
C THR A 106 -16.90 -7.56 -11.33
N ASP A 107 -16.03 -8.50 -11.73
CA ASP A 107 -16.21 -9.94 -11.54
C ASP A 107 -16.24 -10.30 -10.04
N GLU A 108 -15.32 -9.77 -9.24
CA GLU A 108 -15.30 -9.91 -7.78
C GLU A 108 -16.60 -9.39 -7.14
N ARG A 109 -17.06 -8.20 -7.54
CA ARG A 109 -18.35 -7.62 -7.10
C ARG A 109 -19.52 -8.53 -7.46
N GLU A 110 -19.56 -9.10 -8.66
CA GLU A 110 -20.66 -9.96 -9.10
C GLU A 110 -20.66 -11.31 -8.36
N ASN A 111 -19.49 -11.91 -8.13
CA ASN A 111 -19.36 -13.09 -7.28
C ASN A 111 -19.81 -12.83 -5.82
N LEU A 112 -19.47 -11.66 -5.27
CA LEU A 112 -19.94 -11.24 -3.93
C LEU A 112 -21.45 -10.96 -3.92
N ASN A 113 -22.02 -10.40 -5.00
CA ASN A 113 -23.46 -10.18 -5.11
C ASN A 113 -24.24 -11.50 -5.19
N LEU A 114 -23.76 -12.48 -5.98
CA LEU A 114 -24.33 -13.83 -6.00
C LEU A 114 -24.26 -14.50 -4.62
N SER A 115 -23.11 -14.39 -3.93
CA SER A 115 -22.94 -14.89 -2.56
C SER A 115 -23.90 -14.22 -1.57
N LEU A 116 -24.18 -12.92 -1.75
CA LEU A 116 -25.15 -12.17 -0.95
C LEU A 116 -26.59 -12.63 -1.22
N GLU A 117 -26.95 -12.85 -2.48
CA GLU A 117 -28.27 -13.37 -2.89
C GLU A 117 -28.51 -14.78 -2.33
N GLU A 118 -27.55 -15.71 -2.46
CA GLU A 118 -27.62 -17.04 -1.83
C GLU A 118 -27.77 -16.96 -0.30
N SER A 119 -27.07 -16.02 0.35
CA SER A 119 -27.22 -15.80 1.79
C SER A 119 -28.61 -15.25 2.17
N GLY A 120 -29.19 -14.40 1.31
CA GLY A 120 -30.54 -13.85 1.46
C GLY A 120 -31.61 -14.94 1.37
N ASP A 121 -31.54 -15.79 0.35
CA ASP A 121 -32.45 -16.95 0.19
C ASP A 121 -32.33 -17.92 1.38
N ARG A 122 -31.11 -18.17 1.86
CA ARG A 122 -30.90 -18.98 3.07
C ARG A 122 -31.52 -18.36 4.31
N ILE A 123 -31.43 -17.03 4.48
CA ILE A 123 -32.08 -16.30 5.57
C ILE A 123 -33.61 -16.41 5.44
N ILE A 124 -34.18 -16.25 4.25
CA ILE A 124 -35.63 -16.39 3.99
C ILE A 124 -36.11 -17.81 4.34
N LEU A 125 -35.36 -18.85 3.95
CA LEU A 125 -35.68 -20.24 4.28
C LEU A 125 -35.65 -20.49 5.80
N LEU A 126 -34.62 -20.00 6.50
CA LEU A 126 -34.51 -20.13 7.96
C LEU A 126 -35.60 -19.35 8.70
N GLN A 127 -35.95 -18.13 8.25
CA GLN A 127 -37.08 -17.38 8.81
C GLN A 127 -38.41 -18.11 8.61
N ARG A 128 -38.61 -18.77 7.46
CA ARG A 128 -39.79 -19.58 7.21
C ARG A 128 -39.84 -20.80 8.15
N GLN A 129 -38.75 -21.55 8.26
CA GLN A 129 -38.66 -22.72 9.16
C GLN A 129 -38.89 -22.33 10.62
N ASN A 130 -38.37 -21.18 11.07
CA ASN A 130 -38.60 -20.69 12.42
C ASN A 130 -40.08 -20.34 12.67
N ARG A 131 -40.76 -19.68 11.71
CA ARG A 131 -42.21 -19.44 11.79
C ARG A 131 -43.04 -20.73 11.82
N GLU A 132 -42.65 -21.75 11.06
CA GLU A 132 -43.30 -23.07 11.06
C GLU A 132 -43.07 -23.80 12.40
N GLN A 133 -41.89 -23.66 13.01
CA GLN A 133 -41.61 -24.17 14.36
C GLN A 133 -42.38 -23.41 15.46
N GLU A 134 -42.44 -22.07 15.40
CA GLU A 134 -43.28 -21.27 16.30
C GLU A 134 -44.76 -21.70 16.24
N GLN A 135 -45.31 -21.91 15.04
CA GLN A 135 -46.68 -22.38 14.87
C GLN A 135 -46.89 -23.76 15.48
N LYS A 136 -45.93 -24.68 15.30
CA LYS A 136 -45.97 -26.01 15.92
C LYS A 136 -45.92 -25.94 17.45
N ILE A 137 -45.06 -25.10 18.02
CA ILE A 137 -44.96 -24.87 19.46
C ILE A 137 -46.28 -24.30 20.01
N ARG A 138 -46.90 -23.33 19.33
CA ARG A 138 -48.21 -22.76 19.73
C ARG A 138 -49.33 -23.79 19.68
N SER A 139 -49.36 -24.67 18.67
CA SER A 139 -50.29 -25.81 18.63
C SER A 139 -50.08 -26.72 19.84
N GLN A 140 -48.85 -27.17 20.07
CA GLN A 140 -48.52 -28.06 21.19
C GLN A 140 -48.81 -27.44 22.56
N GLN A 141 -48.68 -26.12 22.70
CA GLN A 141 -49.08 -25.38 23.90
C GLN A 141 -50.60 -25.39 24.10
N GLN A 142 -51.39 -25.24 23.03
CA GLN A 142 -52.84 -25.34 23.09
C GLN A 142 -53.28 -26.79 23.40
N ASP A 143 -52.71 -27.78 22.71
CA ASP A 143 -52.98 -29.21 22.93
C ASP A 143 -52.70 -29.60 24.41
N LEU A 144 -51.60 -29.11 24.98
CA LEU A 144 -51.25 -29.31 26.39
C LEU A 144 -52.23 -28.62 27.35
N GLU A 145 -52.75 -27.45 27.01
CA GLU A 145 -53.69 -26.72 27.87
C GLU A 145 -55.10 -27.33 27.82
N ASP A 146 -55.55 -27.83 26.67
CA ASP A 146 -56.78 -28.61 26.54
C ASP A 146 -56.67 -29.97 27.28
N LEU A 147 -55.51 -30.63 27.23
CA LEU A 147 -55.21 -31.82 28.05
C LEU A 147 -55.19 -31.51 29.55
N ARG A 148 -54.64 -30.35 29.98
CA ARG A 148 -54.70 -29.91 31.39
C ARG A 148 -56.12 -29.63 31.84
N GLN A 149 -56.92 -28.93 31.04
CA GLN A 149 -58.31 -28.64 31.36
C GLN A 149 -59.15 -29.92 31.45
N THR A 150 -59.01 -30.84 30.50
CA THR A 150 -59.74 -32.12 30.54
C THR A 150 -59.30 -32.99 31.71
N ASN A 151 -58.01 -33.04 32.03
CA ASN A 151 -57.51 -33.74 33.22
C ASN A 151 -58.03 -33.10 34.53
N SER A 152 -58.00 -31.76 34.64
CA SER A 152 -58.59 -31.04 35.79
C SER A 152 -60.10 -31.29 35.94
N GLN A 153 -60.85 -31.37 34.84
CA GLN A 153 -62.27 -31.77 34.86
C GLN A 153 -62.48 -33.23 35.28
N LEU A 154 -61.55 -34.14 34.96
CA LEU A 154 -61.58 -35.54 35.42
C LEU A 154 -61.24 -35.62 36.92
N GLN A 155 -60.22 -34.90 37.38
CA GLN A 155 -59.86 -34.74 38.80
C GLN A 155 -61.07 -34.23 39.62
N ALA A 156 -61.74 -33.17 39.17
CA ALA A 156 -62.93 -32.64 39.83
C ALA A 156 -64.12 -33.63 39.82
N LYS A 157 -64.27 -34.46 38.79
CA LYS A 157 -65.27 -35.55 38.77
C LYS A 157 -64.91 -36.65 39.78
N LEU A 158 -63.64 -37.02 39.90
CA LEU A 158 -63.15 -37.96 40.90
C LEU A 158 -63.38 -37.42 42.33
N ASP A 159 -63.06 -36.17 42.61
CA ASP A 159 -63.33 -35.52 43.90
C ASP A 159 -64.83 -35.53 44.26
N ILE A 160 -65.71 -35.29 43.27
CA ILE A 160 -67.17 -35.34 43.47
C ILE A 160 -67.66 -36.78 43.73
N ILE A 161 -67.04 -37.79 43.12
CA ILE A 161 -67.33 -39.21 43.40
C ILE A 161 -66.84 -39.58 44.81
N LEU A 162 -65.61 -39.20 45.16
CA LEU A 162 -64.99 -39.43 46.46
C LEU A 162 -65.84 -38.81 47.59
N ARG A 163 -66.26 -37.55 47.43
CA ARG A 163 -67.14 -36.83 48.36
C ARG A 163 -68.61 -37.29 48.35
N ARG A 164 -69.01 -38.14 47.40
CA ARG A 164 -70.33 -38.78 47.37
C ARG A 164 -70.36 -40.14 48.08
N SER A 165 -69.23 -40.66 48.55
CA SER A 165 -69.18 -41.85 49.40
C SER A 165 -69.66 -41.52 50.82
N PRO A 166 -70.79 -42.07 51.30
CA PRO A 166 -71.36 -41.72 52.59
C PRO A 166 -70.91 -42.72 53.67
N ASN A 167 -69.63 -42.66 54.03
CA ASN A 167 -69.15 -42.89 55.40
C ASN A 167 -67.66 -42.53 55.47
N GLY A 168 -67.25 -41.84 56.53
CA GLY A 168 -65.87 -41.39 56.69
C GLY A 168 -64.95 -42.49 57.18
N ASN A 169 -63.68 -42.38 56.80
CA ASN A 169 -62.56 -42.43 57.73
C ASN A 169 -61.43 -41.55 57.18
N SER A 170 -60.96 -40.62 58.01
CA SER A 170 -59.63 -40.02 57.85
C SER A 170 -58.56 -41.00 58.35
N SER A 171 -57.29 -40.76 58.01
CA SER A 171 -56.12 -41.34 58.69
C SER A 171 -55.90 -42.86 58.54
N LEU A 172 -55.56 -43.32 57.32
CA LEU A 172 -54.72 -44.54 57.13
C LEU A 172 -54.15 -44.77 55.71
N LEU A 173 -54.41 -43.89 54.73
CA LEU A 173 -53.93 -44.09 53.34
C LEU A 173 -52.59 -43.41 53.02
N ASP A 174 -52.11 -42.46 53.85
CA ASP A 174 -50.81 -41.78 53.64
C ASP A 174 -49.59 -42.59 54.14
N GLU A 175 -49.80 -43.73 54.83
CA GLU A 175 -48.72 -44.42 55.57
C GLU A 175 -48.34 -45.82 55.08
N ILE A 176 -49.11 -46.47 54.18
CA ILE A 176 -48.88 -47.88 53.80
C ILE A 176 -49.03 -48.18 52.28
N GLU A 177 -48.40 -47.37 51.42
CA GLU A 177 -48.13 -47.78 50.01
C GLU A 177 -46.69 -47.43 49.56
N MET A 178 -45.71 -47.85 50.37
CA MET A 178 -44.27 -47.73 50.06
C MET A 178 -43.54 -49.09 50.16
N SER A 179 -43.98 -50.10 49.38
CA SER A 179 -43.24 -51.37 49.17
C SER A 179 -43.74 -52.24 47.98
N ALA A 180 -43.43 -51.83 46.72
CA ALA A 180 -43.05 -52.67 45.55
C ALA A 180 -43.90 -53.93 45.15
N PRO A 181 -43.54 -54.75 44.11
CA PRO A 181 -42.70 -54.53 42.91
C PRO A 181 -43.41 -54.93 41.56
N SER A 182 -42.68 -54.82 40.43
CA SER A 182 -42.88 -55.57 39.15
C SER A 182 -44.08 -55.13 38.24
N SER A 183 -44.15 -55.46 36.93
CA SER A 183 -43.33 -56.39 36.12
C SER A 183 -43.39 -56.13 34.60
N MET A 184 -42.35 -56.58 33.85
CA MET A 184 -42.28 -56.82 32.38
C MET A 184 -42.40 -55.58 31.46
N GLU A 185 -41.80 -55.47 30.26
CA GLU A 185 -40.84 -56.24 29.43
C GLU A 185 -40.35 -55.25 28.33
N ASP A 186 -39.18 -55.30 27.68
CA ASP A 186 -37.81 -55.79 27.96
C ASP A 186 -36.88 -55.19 26.85
N ASP A 187 -35.54 -55.36 26.92
CA ASP A 187 -34.63 -55.76 25.80
C ASP A 187 -33.12 -55.54 26.11
N ALA A 188 -32.28 -56.40 25.52
CA ALA A 188 -30.87 -56.22 25.17
C ALA A 188 -29.75 -56.06 26.26
N SER A 189 -29.41 -57.19 26.88
CA SER A 189 -28.05 -57.78 26.86
C SER A 189 -26.83 -57.16 27.61
N ARG A 190 -26.48 -57.83 28.73
CA ARG A 190 -25.26 -58.70 28.87
C ARG A 190 -23.89 -58.11 29.36
N VAL A 191 -23.60 -58.36 30.65
CA VAL A 191 -22.28 -58.80 31.24
C VAL A 191 -21.16 -57.73 31.36
N GLN A 192 -20.34 -57.62 32.43
CA GLN A 192 -19.92 -58.58 33.48
C GLN A 192 -19.73 -57.96 34.88
N ASN A 193 -19.82 -58.77 35.95
CA ASN A 193 -19.45 -58.43 37.34
C ASN A 193 -17.92 -58.67 37.59
N HIS A 194 -17.24 -58.51 38.72
CA HIS A 194 -17.48 -58.26 40.18
C HIS A 194 -16.13 -57.67 40.74
N LEU A 195 -15.80 -57.41 42.03
CA LEU A 195 -16.35 -57.55 43.40
C LEU A 195 -15.53 -56.56 44.32
N PRO A 196 -16.01 -56.19 45.52
CA PRO A 196 -15.12 -55.88 46.66
C PRO A 196 -15.40 -56.75 47.90
N ASP A 197 -14.35 -57.03 48.70
CA ASP A 197 -14.42 -57.79 49.95
C ASP A 197 -14.63 -56.87 51.18
N ASP A 198 -15.32 -57.41 52.18
CA ASP A 198 -15.16 -57.10 53.61
C ASP A 198 -15.62 -58.36 54.41
N ASP A 199 -14.75 -58.90 55.27
CA ASP A 199 -15.06 -59.23 56.69
C ASP A 199 -13.92 -60.02 57.38
N ILE A 200 -13.95 -60.06 58.72
CA ILE A 200 -12.89 -60.57 59.60
C ILE A 200 -13.43 -61.68 60.52
N GLU A 201 -12.79 -62.86 60.54
CA GLU A 201 -12.58 -63.66 61.76
C GLU A 201 -11.66 -64.87 61.53
N CYS A 202 -10.89 -65.26 62.55
CA CYS A 202 -10.34 -66.62 62.74
C CYS A 202 -9.76 -66.75 64.15
N ASP A 203 -9.96 -67.89 64.81
CA ASP A 203 -9.82 -68.05 66.28
C ASP A 203 -8.89 -69.21 66.70
N ASP A 204 -8.36 -69.10 67.93
CA ASP A 204 -7.68 -70.07 68.84
C ASP A 204 -6.64 -71.11 68.32
N LEU A 205 -5.65 -71.42 69.19
CA LEU A 205 -4.59 -72.42 68.97
C LEU A 205 -4.15 -73.08 70.29
N VAL A 206 -4.18 -74.42 70.36
CA VAL A 206 -4.17 -75.18 71.64
C VAL A 206 -3.06 -76.25 71.72
N LEU A 207 -2.65 -76.60 72.95
CA LEU A 207 -1.83 -77.76 73.39
C LEU A 207 -0.29 -77.64 73.20
N PRO A 208 0.55 -78.40 73.97
CA PRO A 208 0.24 -79.60 74.79
C PRO A 208 0.69 -79.58 76.27
N PHE A 209 0.53 -80.74 76.93
CA PHE A 209 0.55 -80.99 78.39
C PHE A 209 1.60 -82.06 78.79
N SER A 210 2.30 -81.89 79.93
CA SER A 210 2.79 -82.95 80.88
C SER A 210 3.91 -82.47 81.83
N GLY A 211 4.05 -83.08 83.02
CA GLY A 211 5.40 -83.34 83.59
C GLY A 211 5.73 -83.02 85.06
N LEU A 212 5.25 -83.85 86.01
CA LEU A 212 5.95 -84.41 87.20
C LEU A 212 6.94 -83.58 88.10
N PHE A 213 6.74 -83.73 89.42
CA PHE A 213 7.73 -83.59 90.52
C PHE A 213 8.86 -84.67 90.46
N PRO A 214 9.99 -84.64 91.23
CA PRO A 214 10.22 -83.98 92.54
C PRO A 214 11.63 -83.39 92.86
N GLU A 215 11.80 -82.95 94.13
CA GLU A 215 13.06 -82.83 94.94
C GLU A 215 14.16 -81.79 94.57
N GLY A 216 14.97 -81.36 95.56
CA GLY A 216 16.37 -80.92 95.27
C GLY A 216 17.05 -79.74 95.98
N ASP A 217 16.46 -79.03 96.95
CA ASP A 217 17.08 -78.01 97.86
C ASP A 217 17.81 -76.76 97.28
N GLU A 218 18.61 -76.85 96.19
CA GLU A 218 19.35 -75.71 95.62
C GLU A 218 18.44 -74.61 95.04
N ASN A 219 17.24 -74.98 94.58
CA ASN A 219 16.25 -74.06 94.02
C ASN A 219 15.88 -72.90 94.96
N MET A 220 15.99 -73.09 96.28
CA MET A 220 15.61 -72.06 97.27
C MET A 220 16.51 -70.82 97.23
N LYS A 221 17.77 -70.96 96.79
CA LYS A 221 18.69 -69.83 96.60
C LYS A 221 18.38 -69.06 95.31
N HIS A 222 18.09 -69.78 94.23
CA HIS A 222 17.70 -69.19 92.95
C HIS A 222 16.38 -68.42 93.06
N LEU A 223 15.37 -69.03 93.69
CA LEU A 223 14.08 -68.38 93.94
C LEU A 223 14.24 -67.10 94.81
N ALA A 224 15.11 -67.13 95.82
CA ALA A 224 15.40 -65.93 96.62
C ALA A 224 16.02 -64.80 95.78
N GLN A 225 16.89 -65.12 94.83
CA GLN A 225 17.49 -64.15 93.90
C GLN A 225 16.45 -63.59 92.92
N GLU A 226 15.65 -64.45 92.28
CA GLU A 226 14.57 -64.03 91.36
C GLU A 226 13.55 -63.12 92.06
N VAL A 227 13.17 -63.44 93.30
CA VAL A 227 12.28 -62.60 94.13
C VAL A 227 12.88 -61.21 94.37
N ILE A 228 14.19 -61.09 94.56
CA ILE A 228 14.89 -59.80 94.72
C ILE A 228 14.94 -59.02 93.39
N ASP A 229 15.14 -59.70 92.26
CA ASP A 229 15.15 -59.04 90.95
C ASP A 229 13.74 -58.55 90.56
N ILE A 230 12.70 -59.33 90.89
CA ILE A 230 11.29 -58.93 90.77
C ILE A 230 10.99 -57.71 91.65
N TYR A 231 11.49 -57.67 92.89
CA TYR A 231 11.35 -56.48 93.77
C TYR A 231 11.93 -55.22 93.13
N HIS A 232 13.14 -55.31 92.57
CA HIS A 232 13.78 -54.18 91.89
C HIS A 232 13.04 -53.77 90.60
N GLN A 233 12.46 -54.72 89.85
CA GLN A 233 11.66 -54.41 88.66
C GLN A 233 10.34 -53.70 89.03
N LEU A 234 9.57 -54.19 90.00
CA LEU A 234 8.36 -53.49 90.46
C LEU A 234 8.71 -52.11 91.04
N ARG A 235 9.81 -51.98 91.79
CA ARG A 235 10.23 -50.68 92.36
C ARG A 235 10.60 -49.65 91.27
N ARG A 236 11.18 -50.08 90.15
CA ARG A 236 11.37 -49.22 88.96
C ARG A 236 10.04 -48.83 88.31
N LEU A 237 9.10 -49.76 88.17
CA LEU A 237 7.78 -49.48 87.60
C LEU A 237 6.95 -48.51 88.47
N CYS A 238 6.96 -48.65 89.80
CA CYS A 238 6.39 -47.67 90.73
C CYS A 238 6.95 -46.26 90.49
N LEU A 239 8.28 -46.14 90.37
CA LEU A 239 8.94 -44.86 90.15
C LEU A 239 8.56 -44.25 88.79
N GLU A 240 8.52 -45.05 87.72
CA GLU A 240 8.17 -44.57 86.38
C GLU A 240 6.68 -44.18 86.26
N LEU A 241 5.78 -44.92 86.91
CA LEU A 241 4.36 -44.56 87.03
C LEU A 241 4.17 -43.25 87.82
N ARG A 242 4.85 -43.11 88.96
CA ARG A 242 4.85 -41.85 89.72
C ARG A 242 5.43 -40.70 88.89
N ARG A 243 6.49 -40.93 88.11
CA ARG A 243 7.08 -39.92 87.21
C ARG A 243 6.11 -39.46 86.13
N ARG A 244 5.33 -40.38 85.54
CA ARG A 244 4.26 -40.06 84.57
C ARG A 244 3.13 -39.25 85.20
N ARG A 245 2.74 -39.54 86.45
CA ARG A 245 1.78 -38.75 87.21
C ARG A 245 2.31 -37.36 87.55
N ASP A 246 3.53 -37.28 88.07
CA ASP A 246 4.13 -36.04 88.55
C ASP A 246 4.49 -35.09 87.39
N ASN A 247 4.74 -35.60 86.17
CA ASN A 247 4.84 -34.82 84.93
C ASN A 247 3.54 -34.05 84.55
N VAL A 248 2.40 -34.35 85.18
CA VAL A 248 1.13 -33.60 85.00
C VAL A 248 1.06 -32.38 85.95
N SER A 249 1.96 -32.27 86.93
CA SER A 249 2.02 -31.16 87.88
C SER A 249 3.22 -30.25 87.60
N VAL A 250 2.97 -29.10 86.95
CA VAL A 250 4.02 -28.14 86.59
C VAL A 250 4.28 -27.16 87.76
N ASP A 251 4.98 -27.62 88.81
CA ASP A 251 5.84 -26.75 89.61
C ASP A 251 6.97 -27.51 90.33
N SER A 252 8.14 -26.86 90.39
CA SER A 252 9.23 -26.96 91.38
C SER A 252 9.76 -28.30 91.90
N GLY A 253 11.10 -28.39 91.96
CA GLY A 253 11.79 -29.03 93.08
C GLY A 253 12.69 -30.22 92.74
N ILE A 254 14.00 -29.98 92.64
CA ILE A 254 15.00 -31.06 92.63
C ILE A 254 15.09 -31.68 94.04
N SER A 255 14.97 -32.99 94.14
CA SER A 255 15.68 -33.76 95.18
C SER A 255 15.96 -35.19 94.71
N SER A 256 17.23 -35.57 94.80
CA SER A 256 17.77 -36.85 94.36
C SER A 256 17.65 -37.93 95.42
N THR A 257 17.32 -39.16 95.01
CA THR A 257 17.75 -40.38 95.72
C THR A 257 18.43 -41.32 94.74
N THR A 258 19.76 -41.27 94.69
CA THR A 258 20.59 -42.36 94.16
C THR A 258 20.47 -43.61 95.06
N PRO A 259 20.75 -44.82 94.55
CA PRO A 259 20.24 -46.05 95.15
C PRO A 259 21.11 -46.62 96.28
N GLU A 260 20.48 -47.39 97.16
CA GLU A 260 21.15 -48.41 97.96
C GLU A 260 20.87 -49.79 97.35
N GLU A 261 21.92 -50.50 96.94
CA GLU A 261 21.85 -51.89 96.48
C GLU A 261 21.77 -52.83 97.69
N MET A 262 20.56 -53.28 98.03
CA MET A 262 20.37 -54.19 99.16
C MET A 262 20.79 -55.61 98.82
N GLN A 263 21.78 -56.13 99.55
CA GLN A 263 22.20 -57.53 99.46
C GLN A 263 21.11 -58.46 100.02
N ALA A 264 21.01 -59.67 99.44
CA ALA A 264 19.94 -60.64 99.69
C ALA A 264 19.69 -61.00 101.17
N GLN A 265 20.70 -60.84 102.03
CA GLN A 265 20.63 -61.15 103.47
C GLN A 265 19.88 -60.10 104.31
N GLN A 266 19.38 -59.01 103.69
CA GLN A 266 18.66 -57.93 104.40
C GLN A 266 17.16 -57.84 104.10
N VAL A 267 16.59 -58.76 103.30
CA VAL A 267 15.15 -58.75 102.96
C VAL A 267 14.31 -59.02 104.22
N ARG A 268 13.63 -57.99 104.73
CA ARG A 268 12.71 -58.11 105.88
C ARG A 268 11.30 -58.43 105.41
N VAL A 269 10.59 -59.28 106.16
CA VAL A 269 9.16 -59.53 105.99
C VAL A 269 8.41 -58.19 106.06
N GLY A 270 7.59 -57.91 105.05
CA GLY A 270 6.85 -56.65 104.89
C GLY A 270 7.37 -55.72 103.78
N MET A 271 8.61 -55.88 103.27
CA MET A 271 9.11 -55.00 102.21
C MET A 271 8.30 -55.08 100.90
N PHE A 272 7.87 -56.29 100.52
CA PHE A 272 6.94 -56.50 99.41
C PHE A 272 5.53 -55.99 99.72
N SER A 273 5.07 -56.10 100.97
CA SER A 273 3.76 -55.57 101.39
C SER A 273 3.71 -54.06 101.25
N ASN A 274 4.78 -53.35 101.65
CA ASN A 274 4.90 -51.91 101.44
C ASN A 274 4.94 -51.56 99.94
N LEU A 275 5.73 -52.27 99.14
CA LEU A 275 5.82 -52.02 97.70
C LEU A 275 4.48 -52.28 96.98
N LEU A 276 3.72 -53.31 97.40
CA LEU A 276 2.38 -53.60 96.91
C LEU A 276 1.36 -52.57 97.41
N GLN A 277 1.53 -52.00 98.60
CA GLN A 277 0.70 -50.89 99.10
C GLN A 277 0.98 -49.60 98.32
N ASP A 278 2.23 -49.30 97.99
CA ASP A 278 2.63 -48.19 97.10
C ASP A 278 2.08 -48.39 95.69
N PHE A 279 2.19 -49.61 95.13
CA PHE A 279 1.60 -49.95 93.81
C PHE A 279 0.08 -49.83 93.83
N ARG A 280 -0.56 -50.33 94.90
CA ARG A 280 -2.00 -50.28 95.09
C ARG A 280 -2.50 -48.84 95.21
N THR A 281 -1.85 -48.00 96.00
CA THR A 281 -2.23 -46.57 96.10
C THR A 281 -1.99 -45.82 94.79
N LEU A 282 -0.94 -46.12 94.03
CA LEU A 282 -0.76 -45.58 92.67
C LEU A 282 -1.86 -46.05 91.69
N ILE A 283 -2.34 -47.27 91.80
CA ILE A 283 -3.47 -47.79 90.99
C ILE A 283 -4.80 -47.18 91.46
N GLU A 284 -5.02 -47.04 92.75
CA GLU A 284 -6.21 -46.41 93.32
C GLU A 284 -6.25 -44.89 93.02
N ASP A 285 -5.11 -44.17 93.02
CA ASP A 285 -4.96 -42.78 92.53
C ASP A 285 -5.33 -42.63 91.04
N LEU A 286 -4.98 -43.62 90.21
CA LEU A 286 -5.26 -43.64 88.77
C LEU A 286 -6.70 -44.05 88.45
N LEU A 287 -7.34 -44.88 89.28
CA LEU A 287 -8.73 -45.30 89.14
C LEU A 287 -9.73 -44.34 89.82
N ALA A 288 -9.28 -43.54 90.80
CA ALA A 288 -10.07 -42.46 91.40
C ALA A 288 -10.30 -41.29 90.43
N GLN A 289 -9.50 -41.18 89.36
CA GLN A 289 -9.80 -40.36 88.19
C GLN A 289 -10.87 -41.07 87.36
N GLY A 290 -12.13 -40.83 87.74
CA GLY A 290 -13.29 -41.55 87.21
C GLY A 290 -13.51 -41.39 85.69
N PRO A 291 -14.25 -42.33 85.07
CA PRO A 291 -14.34 -42.50 83.61
C PRO A 291 -15.00 -41.34 82.86
N ASP A 292 -15.72 -40.46 83.56
CA ASP A 292 -16.35 -39.26 82.99
C ASP A 292 -15.37 -38.09 82.82
N THR A 293 -14.08 -38.27 83.14
CA THR A 293 -13.02 -37.34 82.74
C THR A 293 -12.54 -37.74 81.33
N PRO A 294 -12.92 -37.03 80.25
CA PRO A 294 -12.36 -37.33 78.94
C PRO A 294 -10.84 -37.15 79.00
N CYS A 295 -10.12 -38.13 78.48
CA CYS A 295 -8.68 -38.05 78.27
C CYS A 295 -8.34 -36.70 77.59
N LEU A 296 -7.67 -35.78 78.30
CA LEU A 296 -7.46 -34.41 77.83
C LEU A 296 -6.71 -34.37 76.48
N ALA A 297 -5.74 -35.26 76.30
CA ALA A 297 -5.03 -35.44 75.02
C ALA A 297 -5.91 -36.02 73.90
N CYS A 298 -6.97 -36.74 74.25
CA CYS A 298 -7.92 -37.33 73.30
C CYS A 298 -9.01 -36.31 72.91
N GLN A 299 -9.44 -35.47 73.85
CA GLN A 299 -10.32 -34.34 73.57
C GLN A 299 -9.58 -33.27 72.75
N SER A 300 -8.33 -32.93 73.09
CA SER A 300 -7.53 -32.01 72.27
C SER A 300 -7.31 -32.56 70.87
N VAL A 301 -7.01 -33.86 70.71
CA VAL A 301 -6.93 -34.49 69.38
C VAL A 301 -8.27 -34.47 68.63
N ALA A 302 -9.41 -34.62 69.29
CA ALA A 302 -10.71 -34.47 68.65
C ALA A 302 -10.92 -33.03 68.12
N GLU A 303 -10.71 -32.02 68.98
CA GLU A 303 -10.80 -30.60 68.63
C GLU A 303 -9.78 -30.21 67.54
N ASP A 304 -8.53 -30.68 67.63
CA ASP A 304 -7.49 -30.50 66.60
C ASP A 304 -7.90 -31.14 65.27
N THR A 305 -8.46 -32.36 65.25
CA THR A 305 -8.92 -32.96 63.98
C THR A 305 -10.12 -32.26 63.39
N GLU A 306 -10.99 -31.63 64.20
CA GLU A 306 -12.07 -30.80 63.68
C GLU A 306 -11.55 -29.46 63.13
N ASN A 307 -10.63 -28.81 63.85
CA ASN A 307 -9.95 -27.60 63.38
C ASN A 307 -9.15 -27.85 62.09
N LEU A 308 -8.48 -29.00 61.97
CA LEU A 308 -7.73 -29.38 60.76
C LEU A 308 -8.69 -29.64 59.57
N LYS A 309 -9.86 -30.26 59.81
CA LYS A 309 -10.92 -30.38 58.79
C LYS A 309 -11.47 -29.02 58.36
N ARG A 310 -11.74 -28.11 59.30
CA ARG A 310 -12.20 -26.73 59.01
C ARG A 310 -11.16 -25.96 58.18
N LEU A 311 -9.88 -26.07 58.55
CA LEU A 311 -8.76 -25.50 57.78
C LEU A 311 -8.63 -26.12 56.38
N GLN A 312 -8.90 -27.43 56.22
CA GLN A 312 -8.96 -28.07 54.91
C GLN A 312 -10.13 -27.54 54.06
N THR A 313 -11.33 -27.37 54.62
CA THR A 313 -12.46 -26.79 53.88
C THR A 313 -12.23 -25.33 53.52
N GLU A 314 -11.71 -24.50 54.45
CA GLU A 314 -11.34 -23.12 54.14
C GLU A 314 -10.26 -23.04 53.06
N LEU A 315 -9.21 -23.87 53.14
CA LEU A 315 -8.17 -23.93 52.11
C LEU A 315 -8.76 -24.34 50.75
N GLN A 316 -9.64 -25.34 50.71
CA GLN A 316 -10.32 -25.78 49.50
C GLN A 316 -11.13 -24.62 48.89
N GLU A 317 -11.99 -23.97 49.66
CA GLU A 317 -12.76 -22.77 49.25
C GLU A 317 -11.85 -21.65 48.72
N LYS A 318 -10.70 -21.39 49.36
CA LYS A 318 -9.71 -20.44 48.84
C LYS A 318 -9.13 -20.90 47.51
N THR A 319 -8.82 -22.18 47.32
CA THR A 319 -8.32 -22.67 46.02
C THR A 319 -9.37 -22.60 44.92
N ASP A 320 -10.64 -22.83 45.22
CA ASP A 320 -11.72 -22.76 44.23
C ASP A 320 -12.04 -21.30 43.86
N CYS A 321 -12.09 -20.40 44.85
CA CYS A 321 -12.19 -18.95 44.58
C CYS A 321 -10.97 -18.44 43.77
N LEU A 322 -9.77 -18.96 44.01
CA LEU A 322 -8.59 -18.64 43.19
C LEU A 322 -8.71 -19.18 41.75
N LYS A 323 -9.33 -20.35 41.52
CA LYS A 323 -9.63 -20.85 40.17
C LYS A 323 -10.61 -19.93 39.46
N GLU A 324 -11.71 -19.54 40.09
CA GLU A 324 -12.68 -18.59 39.52
C GLU A 324 -12.02 -17.26 39.15
N LYS A 325 -11.16 -16.71 40.01
CA LYS A 325 -10.45 -15.46 39.72
C LYS A 325 -9.39 -15.62 38.63
N ASN A 326 -8.71 -16.77 38.54
CA ASN A 326 -7.81 -17.06 37.44
C ASN A 326 -8.56 -17.25 36.10
N GLU A 327 -9.78 -17.80 36.14
CA GLU A 327 -10.68 -17.84 34.98
C GLU A 327 -11.18 -16.45 34.58
N GLU A 328 -11.57 -15.59 35.52
CA GLU A 328 -11.94 -14.19 35.24
C GLU A 328 -10.77 -13.43 34.60
N ILE A 329 -9.56 -13.58 35.14
CA ILE A 329 -8.33 -13.01 34.57
C ILE A 329 -8.11 -13.53 33.14
N SER A 330 -8.32 -14.84 32.90
CA SER A 330 -8.20 -15.43 31.56
C SER A 330 -9.26 -14.91 30.58
N LYS A 331 -10.52 -14.76 31.04
CA LYS A 331 -11.66 -14.22 30.27
C LYS A 331 -11.53 -12.71 30.00
N LEU A 332 -10.81 -11.98 30.84
CA LEU A 332 -10.45 -10.57 30.62
C LEU A 332 -9.21 -10.45 29.71
N GLY A 333 -8.23 -11.33 29.85
CA GLY A 333 -7.04 -11.39 29.00
C GLY A 333 -7.39 -11.66 27.53
N THR A 334 -8.27 -12.63 27.26
CA THR A 334 -8.72 -12.89 25.88
C THR A 334 -9.49 -11.71 25.29
N LYS A 335 -10.38 -11.06 26.06
CA LYS A 335 -11.06 -9.82 25.65
C LYS A 335 -10.08 -8.69 25.35
N LEU A 336 -9.05 -8.50 26.17
CA LEU A 336 -8.01 -7.52 25.93
C LEU A 336 -7.28 -7.80 24.61
N THR A 337 -6.84 -9.04 24.38
CA THR A 337 -6.15 -9.41 23.13
C THR A 337 -7.02 -9.22 21.88
N ILE A 338 -8.34 -9.48 21.97
CA ILE A 338 -9.28 -9.23 20.86
C ILE A 338 -9.37 -7.72 20.58
N GLN A 339 -9.56 -6.90 21.63
CA GLN A 339 -9.60 -5.45 21.49
C GLN A 339 -8.29 -4.85 20.98
N ASP A 340 -7.14 -5.39 21.37
CA ASP A 340 -5.84 -4.99 20.84
C ASP A 340 -5.69 -5.32 19.34
N THR A 341 -6.21 -6.47 18.88
CA THR A 341 -6.22 -6.81 17.44
C THR A 341 -7.23 -5.99 16.64
N GLU A 342 -8.41 -5.69 17.21
CA GLU A 342 -9.40 -4.79 16.60
C GLU A 342 -8.83 -3.38 16.45
N LEU A 343 -8.15 -2.87 17.50
CA LEU A 343 -7.46 -1.58 17.46
C LEU A 343 -6.24 -1.58 16.53
N ALA A 344 -5.58 -2.72 16.32
CA ALA A 344 -4.53 -2.85 15.31
C ALA A 344 -5.11 -2.75 13.89
N ALA A 345 -6.14 -3.55 13.57
CA ALA A 345 -6.81 -3.52 12.27
C ALA A 345 -7.38 -2.13 11.94
N LEU A 346 -8.09 -1.48 12.87
CA LEU A 346 -8.61 -0.12 12.70
C LEU A 346 -7.50 0.93 12.55
N ARG A 347 -6.32 0.71 13.14
CA ARG A 347 -5.15 1.59 12.93
C ARG A 347 -4.59 1.42 11.52
N GLU A 348 -4.50 0.19 11.02
CA GLU A 348 -4.01 -0.16 9.68
C GLU A 348 -4.96 0.36 8.59
N GLU A 349 -6.28 0.14 8.71
CA GLU A 349 -7.29 0.70 7.81
C GLU A 349 -7.19 2.23 7.73
N ARG A 350 -7.06 2.92 8.88
CA ARG A 350 -6.91 4.38 8.95
C ARG A 350 -5.61 4.88 8.33
N ASP A 351 -4.51 4.12 8.41
CA ASP A 351 -3.26 4.49 7.74
C ASP A 351 -3.29 4.18 6.24
N HIS A 352 -3.98 3.12 5.82
CA HIS A 352 -4.23 2.82 4.41
C HIS A 352 -5.08 3.91 3.75
N LEU A 353 -6.20 4.29 4.38
CA LEU A 353 -7.05 5.39 3.92
C LEU A 353 -6.32 6.74 3.90
N ARG A 354 -5.40 6.99 4.85
CA ARG A 354 -4.50 8.16 4.78
C ARG A 354 -3.59 8.10 3.55
N GLN A 355 -2.94 6.96 3.32
CA GLN A 355 -2.03 6.78 2.19
C GLN A 355 -2.75 6.95 0.84
N ASP A 356 -3.99 6.49 0.71
CA ASP A 356 -4.82 6.70 -0.49
C ASP A 356 -5.26 8.17 -0.66
N VAL A 357 -5.63 8.87 0.42
CA VAL A 357 -5.94 10.30 0.38
C VAL A 357 -4.71 11.12 -0.03
N ASP A 358 -3.55 10.84 0.56
CA ASP A 358 -2.29 11.48 0.22
C ASP A 358 -1.91 11.17 -1.23
N SER A 359 -1.92 9.90 -1.66
CA SER A 359 -1.67 9.47 -3.04
C SER A 359 -2.59 10.19 -4.04
N SER A 360 -3.88 10.32 -3.71
CA SER A 360 -4.86 11.07 -4.49
C SER A 360 -4.55 12.58 -4.55
N ALA A 361 -4.03 13.17 -3.47
CA ALA A 361 -3.60 14.57 -3.43
C ALA A 361 -2.34 14.80 -4.29
N TRP A 362 -1.29 13.98 -4.12
CA TRP A 362 -0.08 14.02 -4.94
C TRP A 362 -0.40 13.85 -6.44
N ALA A 363 -1.30 12.95 -6.79
CA ALA A 363 -1.75 12.77 -8.18
C ALA A 363 -2.46 14.02 -8.74
N LYS A 364 -3.29 14.71 -7.93
CA LYS A 364 -3.95 15.97 -8.33
C LYS A 364 -2.93 17.10 -8.50
N ASP A 365 -1.96 17.21 -7.58
CA ASP A 365 -0.92 18.24 -7.64
C ASP A 365 0.00 18.08 -8.87
N GLU A 366 0.37 16.85 -9.24
CA GLU A 366 1.12 16.60 -10.48
C GLU A 366 0.30 16.92 -11.74
N ILE A 367 -1.02 16.65 -11.74
CA ILE A 367 -1.92 17.07 -12.83
C ILE A 367 -1.99 18.61 -12.91
N VAL A 368 -2.09 19.31 -11.78
CA VAL A 368 -2.08 20.78 -11.73
C VAL A 368 -0.75 21.35 -12.21
N LYS A 369 0.39 20.80 -11.79
CA LYS A 369 1.72 21.19 -12.27
C LYS A 369 1.85 20.98 -13.78
N LYS A 370 1.43 19.83 -14.32
CA LYS A 370 1.46 19.56 -15.78
C LYS A 370 0.52 20.50 -16.54
N ALA A 371 -0.64 20.86 -15.98
CA ALA A 371 -1.54 21.86 -16.58
C ALA A 371 -0.91 23.27 -16.59
N TRP A 372 -0.23 23.68 -15.52
CA TRP A 372 0.51 24.94 -15.46
C TRP A 372 1.64 24.99 -16.50
N THR A 373 2.49 23.96 -16.57
CA THR A 373 3.59 23.94 -17.56
C THR A 373 3.10 23.90 -19.00
N MET A 374 2.02 23.18 -19.31
CA MET A 374 1.39 23.23 -20.64
C MET A 374 0.84 24.62 -20.97
N ARG A 375 0.17 25.28 -20.02
CA ARG A 375 -0.31 26.67 -20.17
C ARG A 375 0.86 27.63 -20.42
N ASP A 376 1.94 27.54 -19.66
CA ASP A 376 3.08 28.44 -19.77
C ASP A 376 3.87 28.22 -21.07
N GLN A 377 3.99 26.97 -21.54
CA GLN A 377 4.51 26.67 -22.88
C GLN A 377 3.60 27.22 -23.99
N ALA A 378 2.27 27.14 -23.85
CA ALA A 378 1.33 27.70 -24.82
C ALA A 378 1.40 29.25 -24.87
N VAL A 379 1.52 29.91 -23.71
CA VAL A 379 1.73 31.36 -23.61
C VAL A 379 3.08 31.76 -24.22
N ALA A 380 4.16 31.01 -23.95
CA ALA A 380 5.46 31.28 -24.57
C ALA A 380 5.41 31.16 -26.10
N ARG A 381 4.79 30.10 -26.64
CA ARG A 381 4.57 29.92 -28.09
C ARG A 381 3.75 31.05 -28.70
N LYS A 382 2.66 31.47 -28.02
CA LYS A 382 1.84 32.62 -28.44
C LYS A 382 2.69 33.90 -28.53
N ASN A 383 3.43 34.21 -27.48
CA ASN A 383 4.25 35.42 -27.42
C ASN A 383 5.32 35.44 -28.54
N THR A 384 5.94 34.30 -28.86
CA THR A 384 6.88 34.20 -29.99
C THR A 384 6.20 34.54 -31.32
N VAL A 385 5.02 33.97 -31.59
CA VAL A 385 4.26 34.26 -32.82
C VAL A 385 3.78 35.71 -32.88
N GLU A 386 3.39 36.31 -31.75
CA GLU A 386 3.04 37.74 -31.68
C GLU A 386 4.25 38.65 -31.96
N ILE A 387 5.45 38.27 -31.52
CA ILE A 387 6.71 38.97 -31.84
C ILE A 387 7.07 38.84 -33.32
N GLU A 388 6.88 37.66 -33.93
CA GLU A 388 7.11 37.44 -35.37
C GLU A 388 6.08 38.19 -36.25
N LEU A 389 4.82 38.24 -35.82
CA LEU A 389 3.78 39.06 -36.45
C LEU A 389 4.09 40.57 -36.35
N ALA A 390 4.66 41.02 -35.24
CA ALA A 390 5.13 42.41 -35.10
C ALA A 390 6.31 42.71 -36.04
N LYS A 391 7.30 41.83 -36.15
CA LYS A 391 8.44 41.96 -37.08
C LYS A 391 8.00 42.03 -38.53
N THR A 392 7.23 41.05 -39.00
CA THR A 392 6.72 41.00 -40.38
C THR A 392 5.82 42.19 -40.73
N ARG A 393 5.09 42.73 -39.75
CA ARG A 393 4.33 43.99 -39.92
C ARG A 393 5.25 45.21 -40.10
N ILE A 394 6.35 45.30 -39.34
CA ILE A 394 7.36 46.36 -39.49
C ILE A 394 8.06 46.25 -40.86
N GLU A 395 8.44 45.03 -41.26
CA GLU A 395 9.04 44.74 -42.58
C GLU A 395 8.10 45.17 -43.72
N LEU A 396 6.81 44.83 -43.65
CA LEU A 396 5.81 45.24 -44.63
C LEU A 396 5.66 46.78 -44.68
N MET A 397 5.66 47.46 -43.54
CA MET A 397 5.62 48.93 -43.49
C MET A 397 6.88 49.57 -44.09
N HIS A 398 8.06 48.95 -43.88
CA HIS A 398 9.32 49.43 -44.46
C HIS A 398 9.37 49.23 -45.98
N ILE A 399 9.00 48.04 -46.47
CA ILE A 399 8.90 47.74 -47.91
C ILE A 399 7.89 48.67 -48.60
N ASN A 400 6.76 48.99 -47.93
CA ASN A 400 5.78 49.93 -48.47
C ASN A 400 6.33 51.38 -48.53
N SER A 401 7.19 51.80 -47.60
CA SER A 401 7.92 53.08 -47.69
C SER A 401 8.85 53.10 -48.91
N GLN A 402 9.70 52.08 -49.05
CA GLN A 402 10.60 51.94 -50.21
C GLN A 402 9.85 51.94 -51.55
N LEU A 403 8.67 51.30 -51.60
CA LEU A 403 7.81 51.30 -52.79
C LEU A 403 7.26 52.70 -53.09
N MET A 404 6.79 53.44 -52.09
CA MET A 404 6.32 54.82 -52.25
C MET A 404 7.45 55.75 -52.70
N GLU A 405 8.66 55.60 -52.13
CA GLU A 405 9.87 56.34 -52.52
C GLU A 405 10.26 56.05 -53.98
N ALA A 406 10.24 54.78 -54.40
CA ALA A 406 10.52 54.38 -55.78
C ALA A 406 9.44 54.85 -56.78
N ILE A 407 8.17 54.88 -56.38
CA ILE A 407 7.08 55.47 -57.17
C ILE A 407 7.28 56.98 -57.32
N GLN A 408 7.62 57.68 -56.23
CA GLN A 408 7.88 59.12 -56.25
C GLN A 408 9.05 59.48 -57.19
N GLN A 409 10.19 58.79 -57.06
CA GLN A 409 11.33 58.95 -57.97
C GLN A 409 10.96 58.69 -59.44
N LYS A 410 10.12 57.67 -59.71
CA LYS A 410 9.64 57.37 -61.07
C LYS A 410 8.73 58.48 -61.60
N VAL A 411 7.87 59.07 -60.78
CA VAL A 411 7.01 60.20 -61.16
C VAL A 411 7.86 61.45 -61.46
N GLU A 412 8.85 61.76 -60.62
CA GLU A 412 9.78 62.88 -60.85
C GLU A 412 10.59 62.71 -62.14
N LEU A 413 11.12 61.51 -62.40
CA LEU A 413 11.81 61.21 -63.66
C LEU A 413 10.88 61.29 -64.88
N SER A 414 9.60 60.92 -64.75
CA SER A 414 8.61 61.11 -65.83
C SER A 414 8.36 62.59 -66.09
N GLN A 415 8.13 63.39 -65.05
CA GLN A 415 7.91 64.84 -65.17
C GLN A 415 9.12 65.55 -65.79
N GLN A 416 10.34 65.16 -65.41
CA GLN A 416 11.56 65.65 -66.05
C GLN A 416 11.60 65.26 -67.53
N LEU A 417 11.29 64.02 -67.88
CA LEU A 417 11.30 63.54 -69.26
C LEU A 417 10.24 64.27 -70.11
N ASP A 418 9.05 64.54 -69.56
CA ASP A 418 7.99 65.30 -70.22
C ASP A 418 8.40 66.78 -70.43
N GLN A 419 9.09 67.40 -69.45
CA GLN A 419 9.68 68.73 -69.63
C GLN A 419 10.75 68.73 -70.74
N TRP A 420 11.65 67.75 -70.75
CA TRP A 420 12.65 67.60 -71.83
C TRP A 420 12.00 67.38 -73.21
N GLN A 421 10.84 66.72 -73.30
CA GLN A 421 10.08 66.63 -74.54
C GLN A 421 9.55 67.99 -74.99
N LEU A 422 8.97 68.79 -74.07
CA LEU A 422 8.47 70.14 -74.37
C LEU A 422 9.60 71.07 -74.83
N ASP A 423 10.74 71.06 -74.14
CA ASP A 423 11.91 71.87 -74.49
C ASP A 423 12.49 71.47 -75.86
N MET A 424 12.55 70.16 -76.15
CA MET A 424 12.97 69.67 -77.47
C MET A 424 11.98 70.04 -78.58
N GLN A 425 10.68 69.99 -78.32
CA GLN A 425 9.65 70.47 -79.26
C GLN A 425 9.81 71.97 -79.51
N ALA A 426 10.00 72.79 -78.47
CA ALA A 426 10.23 74.22 -78.60
C ALA A 426 11.49 74.54 -79.43
N LEU A 427 12.59 73.80 -79.25
CA LEU A 427 13.81 73.93 -80.05
C LEU A 427 13.59 73.53 -81.52
N LEU A 428 12.83 72.47 -81.79
CA LEU A 428 12.46 72.07 -83.16
C LEU A 428 11.58 73.12 -83.85
N ASP A 429 10.61 73.67 -83.11
CA ASP A 429 9.75 74.76 -83.55
C ASP A 429 10.55 76.05 -83.85
N GLU A 430 11.51 76.39 -83.00
CA GLU A 430 12.38 77.55 -83.20
C GLU A 430 13.32 77.33 -84.39
N GLN A 431 13.87 76.12 -84.58
CA GLN A 431 14.60 75.77 -85.80
C GLN A 431 13.73 75.81 -87.05
N MET A 432 12.46 75.41 -86.97
CA MET A 432 11.52 75.48 -88.10
C MET A 432 11.22 76.93 -88.46
N LYS A 433 10.93 77.78 -87.45
CA LYS A 433 10.71 79.23 -87.62
C LYS A 433 11.95 79.93 -88.18
N LYS A 434 13.16 79.58 -87.71
CA LYS A 434 14.43 80.07 -88.27
C LYS A 434 14.63 79.65 -89.73
N LYS A 435 14.32 78.39 -90.08
CA LYS A 435 14.38 77.91 -91.47
C LYS A 435 13.37 78.63 -92.36
N LEU A 436 12.12 78.79 -91.93
CA LEU A 436 11.08 79.50 -92.68
C LEU A 436 11.51 80.94 -92.99
N LYS A 437 11.96 81.70 -91.99
CA LYS A 437 12.52 83.05 -92.20
C LYS A 437 13.68 83.07 -93.19
N ASN A 438 14.63 82.13 -93.09
CA ASN A 438 15.74 82.03 -94.03
C ASN A 438 15.30 81.66 -95.46
N TYR A 439 14.15 81.00 -95.64
CA TYR A 439 13.54 80.76 -96.94
C TYR A 439 12.80 82.01 -97.46
N GLU A 440 12.06 82.71 -96.62
CA GLU A 440 11.37 83.98 -96.93
C GLU A 440 12.37 85.06 -97.37
N GLU A 441 13.41 85.32 -96.55
CA GLU A 441 14.54 86.20 -96.89
C GLU A 441 15.36 85.71 -98.11
N GLY A 442 15.21 84.43 -98.47
CA GLY A 442 15.82 83.80 -99.66
C GLY A 442 15.01 84.00 -100.94
N GLU A 443 13.67 84.08 -100.86
CA GLU A 443 12.81 84.42 -101.98
C GLU A 443 12.81 85.92 -102.28
N GLU A 444 12.76 86.78 -101.25
CA GLU A 444 12.80 88.25 -101.43
C GLU A 444 14.07 88.74 -102.16
N ARG A 445 15.15 87.96 -102.16
CA ARG A 445 16.41 88.28 -102.85
C ARG A 445 16.46 87.84 -104.32
N ARG A 446 15.35 87.40 -104.92
CA ARG A 446 15.28 87.05 -106.36
C ARG A 446 14.38 88.03 -107.15
N PRO A 447 14.91 88.77 -108.14
CA PRO A 447 14.10 89.65 -108.97
C PRO A 447 13.23 88.86 -109.96
N SER A 448 11.97 89.26 -110.09
CA SER A 448 10.94 88.56 -110.87
C SER A 448 11.20 88.53 -112.37
N ARG A 449 10.94 87.39 -113.02
CA ARG A 449 10.70 87.31 -114.48
C ARG A 449 9.52 86.41 -114.84
N GLN A 450 8.89 86.74 -115.97
CA GLN A 450 7.51 86.40 -116.31
C GLN A 450 7.25 84.91 -116.63
N SER A 451 6.12 84.44 -116.13
CA SER A 451 5.06 83.70 -116.84
C SER A 451 5.42 82.90 -118.10
N GLN A 452 5.22 81.58 -118.06
CA GLN A 452 4.66 80.83 -119.19
C GLN A 452 3.79 79.65 -118.71
N LYS A 453 2.79 79.27 -119.53
CA LYS A 453 1.82 78.20 -119.25
C LYS A 453 2.39 76.83 -119.66
N LEU A 454 1.97 75.74 -119.00
CA LEU A 454 1.09 74.69 -119.58
C LEU A 454 0.97 73.39 -118.75
N LYS A 455 -0.28 72.92 -118.59
CA LYS A 455 -0.78 71.52 -118.51
C LYS A 455 -0.52 70.61 -117.27
N HIS A 456 -1.54 69.78 -117.06
CA HIS A 456 -1.67 68.56 -116.22
C HIS A 456 -0.44 67.63 -116.23
N SER A 457 -0.23 66.73 -115.24
CA SER A 457 -1.25 65.80 -114.72
C SER A 457 -1.06 65.19 -113.31
N ASN A 458 -2.17 64.61 -112.83
CA ASN A 458 -2.37 63.77 -111.65
C ASN A 458 -1.51 62.48 -111.63
N VAL A 459 -0.86 62.16 -110.48
CA VAL A 459 -0.72 60.78 -109.97
C VAL A 459 -0.84 60.75 -108.43
N ASN A 460 -1.71 59.87 -107.95
CA ASN A 460 -1.98 59.48 -106.56
C ASN A 460 -0.95 58.47 -106.00
N SER A 461 -0.52 58.60 -104.73
CA SER A 461 0.08 57.48 -103.98
C SER A 461 -0.10 57.62 -102.45
N LYS A 462 -0.10 56.48 -101.74
CA LYS A 462 -0.41 56.35 -100.30
C LYS A 462 0.76 55.72 -99.53
N GLY A 463 0.95 56.08 -98.27
CA GLY A 463 1.74 55.29 -97.31
C GLY A 463 2.41 56.12 -96.20
N LYS A 464 2.61 55.61 -94.98
CA LYS A 464 2.14 54.35 -94.35
C LYS A 464 1.80 54.63 -92.88
N LEU A 465 0.88 53.84 -92.31
CA LEU A 465 0.47 53.94 -90.91
C LEU A 465 1.56 53.43 -89.95
N PHE A 466 1.62 54.06 -88.76
CA PHE A 466 2.42 53.59 -87.63
C PHE A 466 1.87 52.27 -87.06
N LYS A 467 2.77 51.33 -86.77
CA LYS A 467 2.60 50.28 -85.76
C LYS A 467 3.98 49.87 -85.23
N LEU A 468 4.32 50.29 -84.01
CA LEU A 468 5.34 49.69 -83.14
C LEU A 468 5.38 50.44 -81.81
N PHE A 469 4.81 49.86 -80.76
CA PHE A 469 5.32 49.93 -79.40
C PHE A 469 4.91 48.65 -78.65
N ARG A 470 5.59 48.36 -77.55
CA ARG A 470 5.64 47.09 -76.83
C ARG A 470 5.59 47.35 -75.34
#